data_AF-A0A518DC53-F1
#
_entry.id   AF-A0A518DC53-F1
#
_cell.length_a   1.000
_cell.length_b   1.000
_cell.length_c   1.000
_cell.angle_alpha   90.00
_cell.angle_beta   90.00
_cell.angle_gamma   90.00
#
_symmetry.space_group_name_H-M   'P 1'
#
loop_
_entity.id
_entity.type
_entity.pdbx_description
1 polymer ?
#
loop_
_entity_poly.entity_id
_entity_poly.type
_entity_poly.pdbx_seq_one_letter_code
_entity_poly.pdbx_strand_id
1 'polypeptide(L)'
;MRSALGNTSRLQDGCITKAGSSQARWLLTQSCQHVARRPGPLGAFFPRLAKRKNRQVAIVAVARKLITIAFLMLKNNEPYRYAKPMWVAQKFAALDRAAGGKTPRSGKRQAGPTAQARAGLAAVYAGAGLPKVASPEELPKGEQRMLEQRKLTSFVGDLYELASRPSATQPEAAEPMGRPAGRPRCPFFYVSADADNPGAAAGAMPQTPGFAEG
;
A
#
# COMPACT_ATOMS: atom_id res chain seq x y z
N MET A 1 25.21 -73.88 -0.08
CA MET A 1 24.65 -73.38 -1.37
C MET A 1 24.02 -72.02 -1.14
N ARG A 2 24.19 -71.12 -2.10
CA ARG A 2 24.00 -69.67 -2.09
C ARG A 2 22.55 -69.18 -1.79
N SER A 3 22.45 -68.21 -0.87
CA SER A 3 21.68 -66.95 -0.90
C SER A 3 20.42 -66.78 -1.78
N ALA A 4 19.34 -66.26 -1.19
CA ALA A 4 18.51 -65.21 -1.81
C ALA A 4 17.68 -64.44 -0.77
N LEU A 5 18.03 -63.16 -0.58
CA LEU A 5 17.25 -62.15 0.13
C LEU A 5 15.94 -61.89 -0.63
N GLY A 6 14.81 -62.16 0.03
CA GLY A 6 13.49 -61.76 -0.44
C GLY A 6 13.08 -60.43 0.16
N ASN A 7 13.49 -59.35 -0.52
CA ASN A 7 12.79 -58.09 -0.68
C ASN A 7 11.99 -57.54 0.52
N THR A 8 12.64 -56.61 1.24
CA THR A 8 11.99 -55.49 1.93
C THR A 8 10.77 -55.03 1.15
N SER A 9 9.62 -54.98 1.83
CA SER A 9 8.43 -54.31 1.33
C SER A 9 8.86 -52.97 0.77
N ARG A 10 8.77 -52.82 -0.56
CA ARG A 10 8.91 -51.54 -1.23
C ARG A 10 7.89 -50.62 -0.57
N LEU A 11 8.33 -49.84 0.42
CA LEU A 11 7.70 -48.58 0.74
C LEU A 11 7.79 -47.83 -0.58
N GLN A 12 6.66 -47.77 -1.26
CA GLN A 12 6.49 -46.83 -2.34
C GLN A 12 6.70 -45.48 -1.68
N ASP A 13 7.87 -44.88 -1.92
CA ASP A 13 8.09 -43.46 -1.76
C ASP A 13 7.16 -42.77 -2.77
N GLY A 14 5.86 -42.80 -2.46
CA GLY A 14 4.86 -42.07 -3.19
C GLY A 14 5.27 -40.61 -3.15
N CYS A 15 5.31 -39.97 -4.31
CA CYS A 15 5.56 -38.54 -4.45
C CYS A 15 4.91 -37.79 -3.30
N ILE A 16 5.69 -36.96 -2.57
CA ILE A 16 5.23 -36.08 -1.49
C ILE A 16 3.81 -35.65 -1.82
N THR A 17 2.86 -36.09 -1.00
CA THR A 17 1.45 -35.83 -1.26
C THR A 17 1.31 -34.34 -1.41
N LYS A 18 0.97 -33.88 -2.62
CA LYS A 18 0.58 -32.50 -2.89
C LYS A 18 -0.80 -32.30 -2.27
N ALA A 19 -0.90 -32.44 -0.95
CA ALA A 19 -2.14 -32.35 -0.21
C ALA A 19 -2.76 -30.96 -0.42
N GLY A 20 -4.09 -30.93 -0.56
CA GLY A 20 -4.87 -29.73 -0.83
C GLY A 20 -4.95 -29.33 -2.31
N SER A 21 -5.70 -28.25 -2.56
CA SER A 21 -6.00 -27.75 -3.90
C SER A 21 -4.75 -27.23 -4.63
N SER A 22 -4.52 -27.74 -5.85
CA SER A 22 -3.48 -27.23 -6.76
C SER A 22 -3.75 -25.79 -7.18
N GLN A 23 -5.02 -25.45 -7.42
CA GLN A 23 -5.46 -24.10 -7.78
C GLN A 23 -5.18 -23.10 -6.66
N ALA A 24 -5.39 -23.49 -5.39
CA ALA A 24 -5.09 -22.63 -4.25
C ALA A 24 -3.59 -22.29 -4.16
N ARG A 25 -2.71 -23.29 -4.35
CA ARG A 25 -1.25 -23.07 -4.42
C ARG A 25 -0.85 -22.15 -5.56
N TRP A 26 -1.45 -22.35 -6.74
CA TRP A 26 -1.19 -21.51 -7.90
C TRP A 26 -1.64 -20.06 -7.66
N LEU A 27 -2.88 -19.87 -7.21
CA LEU A 27 -3.46 -18.55 -6.92
C LEU A 27 -2.63 -17.81 -5.87
N LEU A 28 -2.20 -18.51 -4.82
CA LEU A 28 -1.37 -17.91 -3.78
C LEU A 28 -0.01 -17.47 -4.32
N THR A 29 0.60 -18.27 -5.19
CA THR A 29 1.87 -17.93 -5.84
C THR A 29 1.73 -16.69 -6.70
N GLN A 30 0.66 -16.61 -7.52
CA GLN A 30 0.35 -15.42 -8.33
C GLN A 30 0.10 -14.19 -7.45
N SER A 31 -0.67 -14.37 -6.37
CA SER A 31 -0.95 -13.30 -5.40
C SER A 31 0.35 -12.76 -4.78
N CYS A 32 1.27 -13.65 -4.42
CA CYS A 32 2.56 -13.28 -3.85
C CYS A 32 3.44 -12.52 -4.85
N GLN A 33 3.39 -12.90 -6.13
CA GLN A 33 4.12 -12.21 -7.19
C GLN A 33 3.67 -10.74 -7.31
N HIS A 34 2.38 -10.48 -7.09
CA HIS A 34 1.81 -9.13 -7.04
C HIS A 34 2.19 -8.40 -5.74
N VAL A 35 2.03 -9.05 -4.59
CA VAL A 35 2.35 -8.48 -3.26
C VAL A 35 3.82 -8.10 -3.13
N ALA A 36 4.73 -8.88 -3.72
CA ALA A 36 6.17 -8.61 -3.70
C ALA A 36 6.55 -7.25 -4.32
N ARG A 37 5.70 -6.68 -5.19
CA ARG A 37 5.91 -5.37 -5.84
C ARG A 37 5.24 -4.22 -5.08
N ARG A 38 4.39 -4.52 -4.09
CA ARG A 38 3.62 -3.49 -3.37
C ARG A 38 4.43 -2.93 -2.20
N PRO A 39 4.37 -1.62 -1.93
CA PRO A 39 5.02 -1.05 -0.76
C PRO A 39 4.32 -1.56 0.51
N GLY A 40 5.10 -2.11 1.45
CA GLY A 40 4.61 -2.66 2.70
C GLY A 40 5.56 -3.70 3.31
N PRO A 41 5.20 -4.31 4.45
CA PRO A 41 6.07 -5.26 5.15
C PRO A 41 6.36 -6.52 4.35
N LEU A 42 5.37 -7.04 3.61
CA LEU A 42 5.54 -8.20 2.74
C LEU A 42 6.38 -7.87 1.49
N GLY A 43 6.16 -6.70 0.90
CA GLY A 43 6.94 -6.20 -0.23
C GLY A 43 8.38 -5.86 0.13
N ALA A 44 8.66 -5.43 1.36
CA ALA A 44 10.03 -5.24 1.85
C ALA A 44 10.71 -6.56 2.26
N PHE A 45 9.94 -7.57 2.69
CA PHE A 45 10.46 -8.88 3.07
C PHE A 45 11.00 -9.67 1.87
N PHE A 46 10.29 -9.63 0.74
CA PHE A 46 10.68 -10.34 -0.48
C PHE A 46 12.10 -9.98 -0.97
N PRO A 47 12.46 -8.72 -1.25
CA PRO A 47 13.77 -8.36 -1.78
C PRO A 47 14.89 -8.67 -0.79
N ARG A 48 14.65 -8.56 0.53
CA ARG A 48 15.65 -8.94 1.55
C ARG A 48 15.99 -10.42 1.48
N LEU A 49 14.99 -11.27 1.25
CA LEU A 49 15.20 -12.71 1.15
C LEU A 49 15.73 -13.12 -0.23
N ALA A 50 15.24 -12.48 -1.31
CA ALA A 50 15.69 -12.72 -2.67
C ALA A 50 17.17 -12.36 -2.89
N LYS A 51 17.73 -11.43 -2.10
CA LYS A 51 19.18 -11.17 -2.09
C LYS A 51 20.03 -12.34 -1.57
N ARG A 52 19.45 -13.22 -0.75
CA ARG A 52 20.17 -14.32 -0.07
C ARG A 52 19.82 -15.70 -0.62
N LYS A 53 18.70 -15.84 -1.33
CA LYS A 53 18.11 -17.12 -1.76
C LYS A 53 17.49 -17.00 -3.14
N ASN A 54 17.26 -18.16 -3.77
CA ASN A 54 16.56 -18.25 -5.05
C ASN A 54 15.20 -17.57 -4.99
N ARG A 55 14.83 -16.89 -6.08
CA ARG A 55 13.59 -16.14 -6.22
C ARG A 55 12.35 -16.97 -5.90
N GLN A 56 12.31 -18.22 -6.36
CA GLN A 56 11.18 -19.13 -6.11
C GLN A 56 11.02 -19.44 -4.62
N VAL A 57 12.12 -19.71 -3.91
CA VAL A 57 12.13 -19.93 -2.46
C VAL A 57 11.66 -18.67 -1.72
N ALA A 58 12.08 -17.49 -2.18
CA ALA A 58 11.63 -16.23 -1.59
C ALA A 58 10.11 -16.02 -1.76
N ILE A 59 9.53 -16.36 -2.92
CA ILE A 59 8.08 -16.28 -3.15
C ILE A 59 7.33 -17.23 -2.21
N VAL A 60 7.79 -18.47 -2.06
CA VAL A 60 7.17 -19.46 -1.17
C VAL A 60 7.22 -19.00 0.30
N ALA A 61 8.34 -18.40 0.71
CA ALA A 61 8.45 -17.82 2.05
C ALA A 61 7.47 -16.64 2.27
N VAL A 62 7.28 -15.78 1.26
CA VAL A 62 6.25 -14.72 1.30
C VAL A 62 4.85 -15.34 1.39
N ALA A 63 4.58 -16.40 0.63
CA ALA A 63 3.31 -17.11 0.64
C ALA A 63 2.96 -17.66 2.02
N ARG A 64 3.92 -18.27 2.73
CA ARG A 64 3.75 -18.74 4.11
C ARG A 64 3.34 -17.59 5.05
N LYS A 65 3.99 -16.43 4.94
CA LYS A 65 3.66 -15.24 5.74
C LYS A 65 2.27 -14.70 5.40
N LEU A 66 1.94 -14.62 4.11
CA LEU A 66 0.65 -14.12 3.65
C LEU A 66 -0.50 -15.00 4.18
N ILE A 67 -0.41 -16.32 4.06
CA ILE A 67 -1.43 -17.24 4.61
C ILE A 67 -1.57 -17.06 6.11
N THR A 68 -0.45 -16.97 6.84
CA THR A 68 -0.48 -16.84 8.30
C THR A 68 -1.23 -15.56 8.72
N ILE A 69 -0.96 -14.45 8.03
CA ILE A 69 -1.69 -13.19 8.24
C ILE A 69 -3.18 -13.36 7.92
N ALA A 70 -3.51 -13.95 6.76
CA ALA A 70 -4.91 -14.16 6.37
C ALA A 70 -5.66 -15.03 7.38
N PHE A 71 -5.04 -16.09 7.88
CA PHE A 71 -5.62 -16.94 8.92
C PHE A 71 -5.87 -16.18 10.22
N LEU A 72 -4.91 -15.37 10.68
CA LEU A 72 -5.06 -14.56 11.90
C LEU A 72 -6.18 -13.52 11.74
N MET A 73 -6.26 -12.88 10.58
CA MET A 73 -7.34 -11.93 10.28
C MET A 73 -8.72 -12.60 10.36
N LEU A 74 -8.87 -13.79 9.79
CA LEU A 74 -10.13 -14.54 9.82
C LEU A 74 -10.46 -15.06 11.22
N LYS A 75 -9.46 -15.56 11.95
CA LYS A 75 -9.65 -16.10 13.30
C LYS A 75 -10.07 -15.02 14.29
N ASN A 76 -9.46 -13.84 14.22
CA ASN A 76 -9.70 -12.74 15.16
C ASN A 76 -10.75 -11.74 14.65
N ASN A 77 -11.24 -11.89 13.42
CA ASN A 77 -12.07 -10.89 12.74
C ASN A 77 -11.44 -9.48 12.73
N GLU A 78 -10.13 -9.42 12.56
CA GLU A 78 -9.37 -8.18 12.55
C GLU A 78 -9.03 -7.73 11.11
N PRO A 79 -9.10 -6.43 10.82
CA PRO A 79 -8.66 -5.89 9.54
C PRO A 79 -7.14 -5.98 9.38
N TYR A 80 -6.68 -5.97 8.13
CA TYR A 80 -5.25 -5.98 7.86
C TYR A 80 -4.62 -4.65 8.27
N ARG A 81 -3.70 -4.68 9.25
CA ARG A 81 -3.09 -3.51 9.87
C ARG A 81 -2.42 -2.52 8.90
N TYR A 82 -1.91 -3.00 7.77
CA TYR A 82 -1.23 -2.16 6.75
C TYR A 82 -2.09 -1.93 5.51
N ALA A 83 -3.40 -2.05 5.63
CA ALA A 83 -4.33 -1.76 4.55
C ALA A 83 -4.33 -0.26 4.23
N LYS A 84 -4.27 0.07 2.94
CA LYS A 84 -4.35 1.47 2.49
C LYS A 84 -5.83 1.86 2.34
N PRO A 85 -6.30 2.92 3.02
CA PRO A 85 -7.73 3.26 3.06
C PRO A 85 -8.32 3.55 1.68
N MET A 86 -7.54 4.17 0.77
CA MET A 86 -7.98 4.42 -0.61
C MET A 86 -8.29 3.14 -1.40
N TRP A 87 -7.40 2.14 -1.32
CA TRP A 87 -7.58 0.88 -2.04
C TRP A 87 -8.74 0.06 -1.46
N VAL A 88 -8.90 0.11 -0.14
CA VAL A 88 -10.01 -0.56 0.55
C VAL A 88 -11.34 0.08 0.18
N ALA A 89 -11.44 1.41 0.23
CA ALA A 89 -12.66 2.15 -0.13
C ALA A 89 -13.05 1.92 -1.59
N GLN A 90 -12.08 1.92 -2.52
CA GLN A 90 -12.34 1.59 -3.92
C GLN A 90 -12.86 0.16 -4.09
N LYS A 91 -12.28 -0.80 -3.36
CA LYS A 91 -12.71 -2.20 -3.39
C LYS A 91 -14.14 -2.34 -2.86
N PHE A 92 -14.46 -1.74 -1.73
CA PHE A 92 -15.81 -1.79 -1.16
C PHE A 92 -16.82 -1.14 -2.10
N ALA A 93 -16.54 0.05 -2.63
CA ALA A 93 -17.42 0.69 -3.61
C ALA A 93 -17.62 -0.14 -4.90
N ALA A 94 -16.62 -0.92 -5.31
CA ALA A 94 -16.74 -1.83 -6.45
C ALA A 94 -17.60 -3.06 -6.11
N LEU A 95 -17.46 -3.60 -4.90
CA LEU A 95 -18.28 -4.72 -4.40
C LEU A 95 -19.75 -4.29 -4.24
N ASP A 96 -20.00 -3.11 -3.69
CA ASP A 96 -21.36 -2.58 -3.56
C ASP A 96 -22.04 -2.42 -4.91
N ARG A 97 -21.30 -1.93 -5.92
CA ARG A 97 -21.78 -1.85 -7.30
C ARG A 97 -22.07 -3.23 -7.90
N ALA A 98 -21.17 -4.19 -7.70
CA ALA A 98 -21.35 -5.56 -8.19
C ALA A 98 -22.51 -6.28 -7.51
N ALA A 99 -22.77 -5.99 -6.24
CA ALA A 99 -23.90 -6.51 -5.47
C ALA A 99 -25.25 -5.86 -5.85
N GLY A 100 -25.28 -4.93 -6.81
CA GLY A 100 -26.50 -4.24 -7.23
C GLY A 100 -26.95 -3.15 -6.26
N GLY A 101 -26.04 -2.62 -5.44
CA GLY A 101 -26.31 -1.51 -4.52
C GLY A 101 -26.93 -0.33 -5.27
N LYS A 102 -28.19 -0.04 -4.96
CA LYS A 102 -28.88 1.15 -5.48
C LYS A 102 -28.18 2.37 -4.89
N THR A 103 -27.59 3.22 -5.74
CA THR A 103 -27.16 4.56 -5.28
C THR A 103 -28.38 5.24 -4.64
N PRO A 104 -28.26 5.81 -3.42
CA PRO A 104 -29.39 6.40 -2.72
C PRO A 104 -30.04 7.46 -3.62
N ARG A 105 -31.28 7.20 -4.01
CA ARG A 105 -32.08 8.02 -4.91
C ARG A 105 -32.75 9.09 -4.05
N SER A 106 -32.03 10.19 -3.82
CA SER A 106 -32.41 11.30 -2.92
C SER A 106 -32.28 10.99 -1.42
N GLY A 107 -31.62 11.89 -0.68
CA GLY A 107 -31.24 11.73 0.74
C GLY A 107 -29.74 11.46 0.93
N LYS A 108 -29.08 12.24 1.82
CA LYS A 108 -27.64 12.27 2.18
C LYS A 108 -26.74 11.39 1.29
N ARG A 109 -26.05 12.00 0.31
CA ARG A 109 -25.01 11.33 -0.49
C ARG A 109 -23.99 10.70 0.45
N GLN A 110 -23.88 9.37 0.43
CA GLN A 110 -22.77 8.67 1.10
C GLN A 110 -21.45 9.23 0.54
N ALA A 111 -20.49 9.49 1.42
CA ALA A 111 -19.19 10.00 1.04
C ALA A 111 -18.57 9.08 -0.02
N GLY A 112 -18.09 9.64 -1.14
CA GLY A 112 -17.43 8.84 -2.17
C GLY A 112 -16.17 8.14 -1.65
N PRO A 113 -15.63 7.13 -2.36
CA PRO A 113 -14.50 6.33 -1.88
C PRO A 113 -13.27 7.18 -1.53
N THR A 114 -13.03 8.27 -2.26
CA THR A 114 -11.95 9.24 -1.95
C THR A 114 -12.20 9.98 -0.64
N ALA A 115 -13.44 10.38 -0.37
CA ALA A 115 -13.80 11.10 0.86
C ALA A 115 -13.76 10.17 2.08
N GLN A 116 -14.23 8.92 1.94
CA GLN A 116 -14.12 7.89 2.96
C GLN A 116 -12.64 7.56 3.25
N ALA A 117 -11.82 7.42 2.22
CA ALA A 117 -10.39 7.15 2.38
C ALA A 117 -9.65 8.26 3.11
N ARG A 118 -10.05 9.53 2.88
CA ARG A 118 -9.54 10.69 3.64
C ARG A 118 -9.98 10.67 5.10
N ALA A 119 -11.10 10.03 5.43
CA ALA A 119 -11.55 9.88 6.81
C ALA A 119 -10.79 8.79 7.59
N GLY A 120 -9.85 8.08 6.94
CA GLY A 120 -9.01 7.07 7.58
C GLY A 120 -9.53 5.64 7.41
N LEU A 121 -8.72 4.67 7.81
CA LEU A 121 -9.05 3.26 7.67
C LEU A 121 -10.28 2.89 8.53
N ALA A 122 -10.37 3.41 9.76
CA ALA A 122 -11.50 3.15 10.65
C ALA A 122 -12.84 3.58 10.05
N ALA A 123 -12.89 4.78 9.43
CA ALA A 123 -14.09 5.29 8.79
C ALA A 123 -14.54 4.45 7.59
N VAL A 124 -13.59 3.95 6.78
CA VAL A 124 -13.88 3.08 5.63
C VAL A 124 -14.50 1.75 6.10
N TYR A 125 -13.98 1.16 7.17
CA TYR A 125 -14.51 -0.08 7.73
C TYR A 125 -15.87 0.11 8.42
N ALA A 126 -16.04 1.21 9.16
CA ALA A 126 -17.31 1.56 9.78
C ALA A 126 -18.40 1.79 8.74
N GLY A 127 -18.09 2.48 7.64
CA GLY A 127 -19.03 2.73 6.53
C GLY A 127 -19.47 1.44 5.82
N ALA A 128 -18.65 0.39 5.85
CA ALA A 128 -18.97 -0.91 5.27
C ALA A 128 -19.63 -1.89 6.27
N GLY A 129 -19.82 -1.50 7.54
CA GLY A 129 -20.39 -2.37 8.58
C GLY A 129 -19.48 -3.52 9.00
N LEU A 130 -18.17 -3.41 8.77
CA LEU A 130 -17.18 -4.43 9.14
C LEU A 130 -16.72 -4.28 10.61
N PRO A 131 -16.11 -5.33 11.20
CA PRO A 131 -15.58 -5.27 12.57
C PRO A 131 -14.64 -4.09 12.77
N LYS A 132 -14.70 -3.51 13.97
CA LYS A 132 -13.98 -2.29 14.31
C LYS A 132 -12.48 -2.53 14.21
N VAL A 133 -11.81 -1.62 13.51
CA VAL A 133 -10.37 -1.52 13.47
C VAL A 133 -9.91 -1.18 14.90
N ALA A 134 -9.09 -2.03 15.53
CA ALA A 134 -8.55 -1.75 16.86
C ALA A 134 -7.75 -0.44 16.83
N SER A 135 -8.10 0.50 17.71
CA SER A 135 -7.42 1.80 17.78
C SER A 135 -5.96 1.60 18.21
N PRO A 136 -5.01 2.50 17.83
CA PRO A 136 -3.59 2.42 18.22
C PRO A 136 -3.36 2.17 19.73
N GLU A 137 -4.26 2.68 20.56
CA GLU A 137 -4.24 2.56 22.03
C GLU A 137 -4.70 1.19 22.55
N GLU A 138 -5.51 0.46 21.77
CA GLU A 138 -6.02 -0.87 22.10
C GLU A 138 -5.06 -1.99 21.68
N LEU A 139 -3.92 -1.66 21.06
CA LEU A 139 -2.93 -2.66 20.64
C LEU A 139 -2.29 -3.39 21.84
N PRO A 140 -1.89 -4.66 21.67
CA PRO A 140 -1.13 -5.38 22.67
C PRO A 140 0.15 -4.61 23.04
N LYS A 141 0.50 -4.57 24.34
CA LYS A 141 1.66 -3.84 24.87
C LYS A 141 2.98 -4.12 24.12
N GLY A 142 3.15 -5.34 23.62
CA GLY A 142 4.32 -5.72 22.82
C GLY A 142 4.36 -5.03 21.45
N GLU A 143 3.21 -4.86 20.80
CA GLU A 143 3.09 -4.13 19.52
C GLU A 143 3.31 -2.63 19.74
N GLN A 144 2.74 -2.05 20.81
CA GLN A 144 2.97 -0.66 21.20
C GLN A 144 4.47 -0.38 21.38
N ARG A 145 5.16 -1.21 22.18
CA ARG A 145 6.61 -1.12 22.40
C ARG A 145 7.40 -1.24 21.10
N MET A 146 6.99 -2.11 20.18
CA MET A 146 7.63 -2.25 18.87
C MET A 146 7.45 -1.00 18.00
N LEU A 147 6.25 -0.41 17.99
CA LEU A 147 5.95 0.81 17.24
C LEU A 147 6.76 1.99 17.77
N GLU A 148 6.87 2.14 19.09
CA GLU A 148 7.71 3.15 19.73
C GLU A 148 9.18 2.98 19.39
N GLN A 149 9.72 1.77 19.55
CA GLN A 149 11.13 1.45 19.24
C GLN A 149 11.50 1.76 17.79
N ARG A 150 10.56 1.51 16.86
CA ARG A 150 10.76 1.76 15.43
C ARG A 150 10.34 3.15 15.00
N LYS A 151 9.85 4.00 15.92
CA LYS A 151 9.32 5.33 15.66
C LYS A 151 8.22 5.32 14.58
N LEU A 152 7.36 4.30 14.60
CA LEU A 152 6.27 4.08 13.64
C LEU A 152 4.90 4.49 14.20
N THR A 153 4.83 4.97 15.44
CA THR A 153 3.59 5.39 16.09
C THR A 153 2.88 6.49 15.32
N SER A 154 3.58 7.54 14.88
CA SER A 154 3.02 8.61 14.05
C SER A 154 2.49 8.09 12.71
N PHE A 155 3.26 7.24 12.03
CA PHE A 155 2.85 6.64 10.75
C PHE A 155 1.61 5.76 10.89
N VAL A 156 1.51 4.97 11.96
CA VAL A 156 0.33 4.14 12.22
C VAL A 156 -0.86 5.02 12.62
N GLY A 157 -0.65 6.04 13.46
CA GLY A 157 -1.67 7.05 13.76
C GLY A 157 -2.23 7.68 12.49
N ASP A 158 -1.35 8.17 11.60
CA ASP A 158 -1.74 8.76 10.31
C ASP A 158 -2.55 7.80 9.43
N LEU A 159 -2.25 6.49 9.45
CA LEU A 159 -3.01 5.51 8.67
C LEU A 159 -4.44 5.29 9.20
N TYR A 160 -4.60 5.36 10.53
CA TYR A 160 -5.87 5.09 11.21
C TYR A 160 -6.73 6.36 11.27
N GLU A 161 -6.12 7.54 11.38
CA GLU A 161 -6.75 8.85 11.59
C GLU A 161 -6.45 9.86 10.45
N LEU A 162 -6.60 9.49 9.18
CA LEU A 162 -6.40 10.46 8.08
C LEU A 162 -7.32 11.70 8.12
N ALA A 163 -8.31 11.76 9.01
CA ALA A 163 -9.11 12.95 9.26
C ALA A 163 -8.66 13.70 10.53
N SER A 164 -7.63 14.53 10.37
CA SER A 164 -7.63 15.96 10.76
C SER A 164 -6.28 16.62 10.43
N ARG A 165 -5.90 16.70 9.15
CA ARG A 165 -5.29 17.97 8.74
C ARG A 165 -6.46 18.91 8.54
N PRO A 166 -6.65 19.96 9.36
CA PRO A 166 -7.53 21.03 8.92
C PRO A 166 -7.04 21.40 7.52
N SER A 167 -7.97 21.41 6.55
CA SER A 167 -7.75 22.19 5.34
C SER A 167 -7.16 23.49 5.83
N ALA A 168 -5.94 23.83 5.39
CA ALA A 168 -5.20 24.99 5.85
C ALA A 168 -6.19 26.09 6.24
N THR A 169 -6.19 26.48 7.51
CA THR A 169 -6.94 27.63 8.00
C THR A 169 -6.85 28.68 6.91
N GLN A 170 -7.98 29.02 6.29
CA GLN A 170 -8.00 30.19 5.42
C GLN A 170 -7.38 31.30 6.27
N PRO A 171 -6.27 31.94 5.86
CA PRO A 171 -5.80 33.08 6.59
C PRO A 171 -6.98 34.06 6.64
N GLU A 172 -7.45 34.22 7.86
CA GLU A 172 -8.27 35.27 8.41
C GLU A 172 -8.18 36.55 7.56
N ALA A 173 -9.33 36.92 7.00
CA ALA A 173 -9.71 38.23 6.50
C ALA A 173 -8.57 39.26 6.35
N ALA A 174 -7.96 39.32 5.18
CA ALA A 174 -7.42 40.58 4.70
C ALA A 174 -8.61 41.49 4.34
N GLU A 175 -8.65 42.65 5.00
CA GLU A 175 -9.64 43.72 4.84
C GLU A 175 -9.96 44.04 3.37
N PRO A 176 -11.20 44.43 3.03
CA PRO A 176 -11.60 44.72 1.66
C PRO A 176 -11.02 46.07 1.21
N MET A 177 -9.75 46.07 0.77
CA MET A 177 -9.19 47.22 0.07
C MET A 177 -9.74 47.28 -1.36
N GLY A 178 -10.23 48.46 -1.70
CA GLY A 178 -11.05 48.79 -2.86
C GLY A 178 -10.58 48.22 -4.20
N ARG A 179 -11.56 47.90 -5.04
CA ARG A 179 -11.43 47.39 -6.42
C ARG A 179 -10.93 48.52 -7.34
N PRO A 180 -9.72 48.49 -7.91
CA PRO A 180 -9.42 49.35 -9.05
C PRO A 180 -10.11 48.80 -10.31
N ALA A 181 -10.74 49.71 -11.04
CA ALA A 181 -11.46 49.45 -12.27
C ALA A 181 -10.50 49.00 -13.40
N GLY A 182 -10.99 48.10 -14.25
CA GLY A 182 -10.41 47.82 -15.56
C GLY A 182 -9.74 46.45 -15.68
N ARG A 183 -10.41 45.50 -16.32
CA ARG A 183 -9.75 44.41 -17.07
C ARG A 183 -10.20 44.49 -18.52
N PRO A 184 -9.30 44.60 -19.51
CA PRO A 184 -9.69 44.32 -20.89
C PRO A 184 -10.02 42.83 -21.01
N ARG A 185 -11.06 42.53 -21.79
CA ARG A 185 -11.45 41.15 -22.15
C ARG A 185 -10.33 40.53 -22.97
N CYS A 186 -9.62 39.56 -22.41
CA CYS A 186 -8.76 38.68 -23.21
C CYS A 186 -9.55 37.46 -23.66
N PRO A 187 -9.45 37.08 -24.95
CA PRO A 187 -10.19 35.97 -25.52
C PRO A 187 -9.52 34.64 -25.15
N PHE A 188 -10.39 33.65 -24.95
CA PHE A 188 -10.21 32.24 -25.29
C PHE A 188 -8.92 31.91 -26.06
N PHE A 189 -7.93 31.27 -25.42
CA PHE A 189 -6.95 30.46 -26.13
C PHE A 189 -6.49 29.27 -25.27
N TYR A 190 -6.32 28.15 -25.97
CA TYR A 190 -6.14 26.78 -25.51
C TYR A 190 -4.64 26.40 -25.50
N VAL A 191 -4.21 25.74 -24.42
CA VAL A 191 -3.17 24.68 -24.24
C VAL A 191 -1.90 24.65 -25.10
N SER A 192 -0.72 24.63 -24.43
CA SER A 192 0.32 23.56 -24.46
C SER A 192 1.60 24.04 -23.74
N ALA A 193 2.12 23.29 -22.76
CA ALA A 193 3.41 22.54 -22.79
C ALA A 193 4.64 23.46 -23.02
N ASP A 194 5.68 23.56 -22.20
CA ASP A 194 6.37 22.61 -21.31
C ASP A 194 7.12 23.34 -20.18
N ALA A 195 7.39 22.58 -19.12
CA ALA A 195 8.41 22.83 -18.09
C ALA A 195 9.82 22.70 -18.73
N ASP A 196 10.98 23.14 -18.24
CA ASP A 196 11.49 23.51 -16.93
C ASP A 196 12.77 24.33 -17.16
N ASN A 197 12.96 25.37 -16.34
CA ASN A 197 14.28 25.86 -15.94
C ASN A 197 14.62 25.15 -14.62
N PRO A 198 15.86 24.70 -14.39
CA PRO A 198 16.53 25.27 -13.23
C PRO A 198 18.04 25.45 -13.43
N GLY A 199 18.54 26.55 -12.87
CA GLY A 199 19.94 26.96 -12.99
C GLY A 199 20.94 26.07 -12.25
N ALA A 200 22.20 26.24 -12.64
CA ALA A 200 23.35 25.83 -11.84
C ALA A 200 24.44 26.90 -11.95
N ALA A 201 24.71 27.53 -10.81
CA ALA A 201 25.84 28.39 -10.59
C ALA A 201 27.15 27.59 -10.74
N ALA A 202 28.11 28.13 -11.47
CA ALA A 202 29.52 27.74 -11.40
C ALA A 202 30.36 29.02 -11.45
N GLY A 203 31.03 29.31 -10.34
CA GLY A 203 31.93 30.46 -10.20
C GLY A 203 33.34 30.17 -10.70
N ALA A 204 34.02 31.28 -11.00
CA ALA A 204 35.48 31.53 -10.95
C ALA A 204 36.42 30.62 -11.77
N MET A 205 36.98 31.13 -12.87
CA MET A 205 38.32 31.79 -13.02
C MET A 205 39.29 30.87 -13.82
N PRO A 206 40.45 31.33 -14.34
CA PRO A 206 40.60 32.01 -15.62
C PRO A 206 41.57 31.28 -16.60
N GLN A 207 41.69 31.84 -17.81
CA GLN A 207 42.55 31.41 -18.93
C GLN A 207 44.05 31.46 -18.59
N THR A 208 44.89 30.53 -19.07
CA THR A 208 45.79 30.62 -20.25
C THR A 208 46.97 29.62 -20.03
N PRO A 209 47.95 29.43 -20.93
CA PRO A 209 47.98 29.41 -22.40
C PRO A 209 48.64 28.12 -22.96
N GLY A 210 48.75 28.01 -24.28
CA GLY A 210 49.34 26.87 -24.98
C GLY A 210 50.86 26.70 -24.85
N PHE A 211 51.32 25.53 -25.30
CA PHE A 211 52.69 25.14 -25.66
C PHE A 211 52.49 24.02 -26.71
N ALA A 212 52.75 24.24 -28.00
CA ALA A 212 54.05 24.16 -28.66
C ALA A 212 54.63 22.73 -28.68
N GLU A 213 54.61 22.18 -29.90
CA GLU A 213 55.43 21.16 -30.58
C GLU A 213 56.50 20.35 -29.82
N GLY A 214 56.63 19.08 -30.25
CA GLY A 214 57.72 18.15 -29.95
C GLY A 214 57.41 16.78 -30.54
#